data_AF-A0A8J2YAT0-F1
#
_entry.id   AF-A0A8J2YAT0-F1
#
_cell.length_a   1.000
_cell.length_b   1.000
_cell.length_c   1.000
_cell.angle_alpha   90.00
_cell.angle_beta   90.00
_cell.angle_gamma   90.00
#
_symmetry.space_group_name_H-M   'P 1'
#
loop_
_entity.id
_entity.type
_entity.pdbx_description
1 polymer ?
#
loop_
_entity_poly.entity_id
_entity_poly.type
_entity_poly.pdbx_seq_one_letter_code
_entity_poly.pdbx_strand_id
1 'polypeptide(L)'
;MRPRLSSRWIVLLGGLLMAAGCSAPSSPASSPGVKEVDAIQKERTFSFQEESRAHWPKSVQKKVNQLRGQNETGVYSLQEDGRTYVIVTKGNTPHGGYGIRVEQVVQRGKEIQISASKTAPPKKSVTHQAIDTPVAVISIPNPDRISFKWDLNWSPDPAASPDKSPPAEETGMKMKAKIEADPGLPQVVKSKAKSLQKRKTGGETVVIAEGRAYLIMALGERQTGGYRIKVHNVVKQGNHIHIYAEEVPPSQNSVTTQAISYPVTIASIPALEGSPKFTFHIQSKTPSSREAME
;
A
#
# COMPACT_ATOMS: atom_id res chain seq x y z
N MET A 1 35.62 16.07 41.43
CA MET A 1 35.31 17.34 42.10
C MET A 1 34.93 18.38 41.05
N ARG A 2 33.67 18.86 41.11
CA ARG A 2 33.02 20.14 40.69
C ARG A 2 33.60 21.00 39.51
N PRO A 3 32.79 21.89 38.87
CA PRO A 3 31.32 21.95 38.75
C PRO A 3 30.78 22.36 37.34
N ARG A 4 29.45 22.40 37.29
CA ARG A 4 28.51 22.91 36.26
C ARG A 4 28.74 24.37 35.85
N LEU A 5 28.33 24.73 34.62
CA LEU A 5 27.84 26.07 34.31
C LEU A 5 26.57 26.03 33.44
N SER A 6 25.56 26.68 33.97
CA SER A 6 24.24 27.01 33.42
C SER A 6 24.31 28.25 32.54
N SER A 7 23.45 28.33 31.51
CA SER A 7 23.00 29.62 30.97
C SER A 7 21.47 29.64 30.84
N ARG A 8 20.89 30.57 31.61
CA ARG A 8 19.50 31.08 31.53
C ARG A 8 19.49 32.32 30.62
N TRP A 9 18.29 32.90 30.45
CA TRP A 9 17.95 34.22 29.88
C TRP A 9 17.65 34.17 28.37
N ILE A 10 16.61 34.80 27.80
CA ILE A 10 15.88 36.03 28.14
C ILE A 10 14.40 35.88 27.72
N VAL A 11 13.49 36.25 28.62
CA VAL A 11 12.09 36.62 28.30
C VAL A 11 12.09 38.08 27.88
N LEU A 12 11.50 38.42 26.74
CA LEU A 12 11.16 39.80 26.40
C LEU A 12 9.66 39.91 26.13
N LEU A 13 9.05 40.65 27.05
CA LEU A 13 7.69 41.16 27.10
C LEU A 13 7.62 42.39 26.18
N GLY A 14 6.55 42.51 25.40
CA GLY A 14 6.28 43.71 24.61
C GLY A 14 4.83 43.72 24.13
N GLY A 15 3.94 44.31 24.93
CA GLY A 15 2.56 44.59 24.55
C GLY A 15 2.40 46.00 24.00
N LEU A 16 1.37 46.23 23.18
CA LEU A 16 0.66 47.50 23.12
C LEU A 16 -0.77 47.34 22.57
N LEU A 17 -1.71 47.82 23.39
CA LEU A 17 -3.06 48.35 23.16
C LEU A 17 -3.17 49.24 21.89
N MET A 18 -4.29 49.60 21.24
CA MET A 18 -5.76 49.53 21.38
C MET A 18 -6.34 50.03 20.05
N ALA A 19 -7.56 49.61 19.67
CA ALA A 19 -8.57 50.52 19.12
C ALA A 19 -9.95 49.86 19.18
N ALA A 20 -10.85 50.49 19.93
CA ALA A 20 -12.27 50.17 20.00
C ALA A 20 -13.01 50.74 18.77
N GLY A 21 -14.00 50.00 18.29
CA GLY A 21 -14.96 50.46 17.29
C GLY A 21 -16.32 49.79 17.51
N CYS A 22 -17.15 50.40 18.35
CA CYS A 22 -18.57 50.05 18.50
C CYS A 22 -19.37 50.63 17.34
N SER A 23 -20.10 49.78 16.59
CA SER A 23 -21.33 50.20 15.92
C SER A 23 -22.28 48.99 15.77
N ALA A 24 -23.50 49.17 16.26
CA ALA A 24 -24.71 48.35 16.11
C ALA A 24 -25.90 49.36 16.10
N PRO A 25 -27.17 49.00 15.77
CA PRO A 25 -27.74 47.68 15.51
C PRO A 25 -28.76 47.59 14.34
N SER A 26 -29.16 46.37 13.94
CA SER A 26 -30.57 46.01 13.65
C SER A 26 -30.73 44.49 13.40
N SER A 27 -31.63 43.88 14.18
CA SER A 27 -32.08 42.46 14.14
C SER A 27 -33.21 42.27 13.09
N PRO A 28 -33.82 41.07 12.84
CA PRO A 28 -33.66 39.77 13.52
C PRO A 28 -33.66 38.50 12.62
N ALA A 29 -33.36 37.37 13.28
CA ALA A 29 -33.84 36.00 13.03
C ALA A 29 -33.47 35.28 11.71
N SER A 30 -32.57 34.29 11.81
CA SER A 30 -32.76 32.92 11.28
C SER A 30 -31.70 31.97 11.87
N SER A 31 -32.21 30.84 12.35
CA SER A 31 -31.62 29.62 12.96
C SER A 31 -30.10 29.34 12.95
N PRO A 32 -29.62 28.59 13.97
CA PRO A 32 -28.24 28.12 14.05
C PRO A 32 -27.98 27.03 13.00
N GLY A 33 -27.42 27.45 11.85
CA GLY A 33 -26.77 26.55 10.92
C GLY A 33 -25.48 26.04 11.55
N VAL A 34 -25.52 24.78 11.99
CA VAL A 34 -24.40 23.98 12.47
C VAL A 34 -23.16 24.19 11.59
N LYS A 35 -22.08 24.70 12.20
CA LYS A 35 -20.72 24.67 11.65
C LYS A 35 -20.03 23.39 12.15
N GLU A 36 -20.23 22.28 11.46
CA GLU A 36 -19.55 20.99 11.62
C GLU A 36 -20.28 20.05 10.64
N VAL A 37 -19.71 19.18 9.82
CA VAL A 37 -18.43 18.47 9.71
C VAL A 37 -18.39 18.08 8.22
N ASP A 38 -17.25 18.12 7.54
CA ASP A 38 -16.92 17.24 6.38
C ASP A 38 -15.78 17.83 5.54
N ALA A 39 -14.61 17.96 6.17
CA ALA A 39 -13.38 17.79 5.40
C ALA A 39 -13.18 16.29 5.18
N ILE A 40 -13.97 15.69 4.28
CA ILE A 40 -13.68 14.37 3.71
C ILE A 40 -12.27 14.51 3.11
N GLN A 41 -11.27 13.99 3.81
CA GLN A 41 -9.89 14.01 3.33
C GLN A 41 -9.84 13.18 2.05
N LYS A 42 -9.90 13.87 0.91
CA LYS A 42 -9.95 13.29 -0.42
C LYS A 42 -8.67 12.49 -0.65
N GLU A 43 -8.78 11.17 -0.57
CA GLU A 43 -7.67 10.28 -0.89
C GLU A 43 -7.32 10.44 -2.38
N ARG A 44 -6.06 10.76 -2.68
CA ARG A 44 -5.57 10.90 -4.05
C ARG A 44 -4.49 9.87 -4.30
N THR A 45 -4.75 8.93 -5.20
CA THR A 45 -3.72 8.02 -5.70
C THR A 45 -2.82 8.74 -6.69
N PHE A 46 -1.51 8.62 -6.55
CA PHE A 46 -0.54 9.13 -7.52
C PHE A 46 -0.15 8.05 -8.52
N SER A 47 -0.02 8.45 -9.78
CA SER A 47 0.82 7.72 -10.73
C SER A 47 2.28 7.94 -10.34
N PHE A 48 3.07 6.88 -10.35
CA PHE A 48 4.51 6.94 -10.13
C PHE A 48 5.25 6.22 -11.26
N GLN A 49 6.50 6.60 -11.46
CA GLN A 49 7.41 5.94 -12.40
C GLN A 49 8.55 5.31 -11.60
N GLU A 50 8.83 4.03 -11.83
CA GLU A 50 10.04 3.39 -11.28
C GLU A 50 11.25 3.86 -12.08
N GLU A 51 12.25 4.39 -11.38
CA GLU A 51 13.42 5.00 -11.99
C GLU A 51 14.57 4.00 -12.06
N SER A 52 15.07 3.78 -13.27
CA SER A 52 16.28 2.97 -13.47
C SER A 52 17.51 3.73 -12.96
N ARG A 53 18.46 2.99 -12.35
CA ARG A 53 19.70 3.55 -11.79
C ARG A 53 20.51 4.39 -12.79
N ALA A 54 20.43 4.05 -14.08
CA ALA A 54 21.09 4.80 -15.15
C ALA A 54 20.52 6.22 -15.35
N HIS A 55 19.27 6.46 -14.93
CA HIS A 55 18.56 7.72 -15.10
C HIS A 55 18.37 8.50 -13.80
N TRP A 56 18.92 8.04 -12.68
CA TRP A 56 18.82 8.77 -11.42
C TRP A 56 19.58 10.09 -11.50
N PRO A 57 18.96 11.22 -11.12
CA PRO A 57 19.68 12.47 -10.92
C PRO A 57 20.87 12.31 -9.96
N LYS A 58 21.89 13.17 -10.10
CA LYS A 58 23.10 13.10 -9.26
C LYS A 58 22.77 13.22 -7.77
N SER A 59 21.77 14.01 -7.40
CA SER A 59 21.35 14.19 -6.01
C SER A 59 20.74 12.90 -5.44
N VAL A 60 19.91 12.20 -6.21
CA VAL A 60 19.33 10.89 -5.88
C VAL A 60 20.44 9.87 -5.69
N GLN A 61 21.39 9.77 -6.63
CA GLN A 61 22.51 8.84 -6.55
C GLN A 61 23.34 9.07 -5.28
N LYS A 62 23.67 10.33 -4.97
CA LYS A 62 24.39 10.71 -3.76
C LYS A 62 23.61 10.31 -2.51
N LYS A 63 22.30 10.57 -2.47
CA LYS A 63 21.46 10.22 -1.31
C LYS A 63 21.35 8.71 -1.13
N VAL A 64 21.15 7.94 -2.20
CA VAL A 64 21.13 6.47 -2.15
C VAL A 64 22.46 5.92 -1.63
N ASN A 65 23.59 6.41 -2.13
CA ASN A 65 24.91 5.98 -1.67
C ASN A 65 25.13 6.31 -0.18
N GLN A 66 24.67 7.49 0.28
CA GLN A 66 24.69 7.85 1.69
C GLN A 66 23.85 6.86 2.53
N LEU A 67 22.61 6.60 2.13
CA LEU A 67 21.70 5.70 2.85
C LEU A 67 22.27 4.28 2.93
N ARG A 68 22.92 3.81 1.86
CA ARG A 68 23.63 2.52 1.83
C ARG A 68 24.80 2.49 2.79
N GLY A 69 25.65 3.51 2.79
CA GLY A 69 26.78 3.61 3.71
C GLY A 69 26.37 3.67 5.18
N GLN A 70 25.16 4.18 5.47
CA GLN A 70 24.60 4.29 6.82
C GLN A 70 23.71 3.10 7.22
N ASN A 71 23.51 2.12 6.32
CA ASN A 71 22.61 0.98 6.55
C ASN A 71 21.17 1.41 6.93
N GLU A 72 20.69 2.49 6.32
CA GLU A 72 19.43 3.11 6.66
C GLU A 72 18.24 2.31 6.10
N THR A 73 17.16 2.25 6.90
CA THR A 73 15.89 1.62 6.53
C THR A 73 14.79 2.65 6.55
N GLY A 74 14.01 2.72 5.48
CA GLY A 74 12.79 3.51 5.41
C GLY A 74 12.59 4.21 4.08
N VAL A 75 11.83 5.30 4.14
CA VAL A 75 11.44 6.09 2.97
C VAL A 75 11.98 7.50 3.10
N TYR A 76 12.65 7.96 2.06
CA TYR A 76 13.24 9.28 1.96
C TYR A 76 12.74 9.96 0.70
N SER A 77 12.64 11.28 0.72
CA SER A 77 12.20 12.06 -0.44
C SER A 77 13.16 13.20 -0.74
N LEU A 78 13.29 13.53 -2.01
CA LEU A 78 14.01 14.70 -2.49
C LEU A 78 13.30 15.29 -3.71
N GLN A 79 13.32 16.60 -3.85
CA GLN A 79 12.69 17.31 -4.96
C GLN A 79 13.77 17.80 -5.93
N GLU A 80 13.62 17.47 -7.21
CA GLU A 80 14.51 17.89 -8.29
C GLU A 80 13.72 17.89 -9.61
N ASP A 81 13.99 18.86 -10.49
CA ASP A 81 13.35 18.98 -11.81
C ASP A 81 11.81 18.95 -11.81
N GLY A 82 11.19 19.56 -10.80
CA GLY A 82 9.72 19.58 -10.67
C GLY A 82 9.10 18.21 -10.38
N ARG A 83 9.91 17.23 -9.93
CA ARG A 83 9.46 15.90 -9.50
C ARG A 83 9.90 15.65 -8.06
N THR A 84 9.12 14.85 -7.35
CA THR A 84 9.56 14.28 -6.07
C THR A 84 10.06 12.87 -6.32
N TYR A 85 11.32 12.62 -6.00
CA TYR A 85 11.88 11.26 -5.98
C TYR A 85 11.72 10.69 -4.59
N VAL A 86 11.20 9.47 -4.53
CA VAL A 86 11.00 8.70 -3.31
C VAL A 86 11.95 7.52 -3.34
N ILE A 87 12.81 7.42 -2.34
CA ILE A 87 13.78 6.36 -2.15
C ILE A 87 13.24 5.45 -1.04
N VAL A 88 13.02 4.18 -1.36
CA VAL A 88 12.65 3.13 -0.39
C VAL A 88 13.86 2.22 -0.20
N THR A 89 14.37 2.11 1.02
CA THR A 89 15.54 1.30 1.37
C THR A 89 15.23 0.39 2.56
N LYS A 90 15.88 -0.78 2.61
CA LYS A 90 15.66 -1.77 3.66
C LYS A 90 16.89 -2.07 4.53
N GLY A 91 17.95 -1.26 4.39
CA GLY A 91 19.25 -1.57 4.95
C GLY A 91 19.78 -2.92 4.43
N ASN A 92 20.67 -3.53 5.18
CA ASN A 92 21.45 -4.68 4.79
C ASN A 92 20.62 -5.96 4.88
N THR A 93 20.68 -6.76 3.82
CA THR A 93 20.16 -8.12 3.76
C THR A 93 21.32 -9.12 3.68
N PRO A 94 21.29 -10.24 4.42
CA PRO A 94 22.39 -11.21 4.49
C PRO A 94 22.63 -11.99 3.20
N HIS A 95 21.70 -11.91 2.25
CA HIS A 95 21.80 -12.56 0.94
C HIS A 95 21.47 -11.54 -0.15
N GLY A 96 22.18 -11.63 -1.27
CA GLY A 96 21.95 -10.78 -2.43
C GLY A 96 20.77 -11.23 -3.28
N GLY A 97 20.29 -10.31 -4.12
CA GLY A 97 19.24 -10.58 -5.10
C GLY A 97 17.83 -10.27 -4.62
N TYR A 98 17.71 -9.61 -3.46
CA TYR A 98 16.45 -9.03 -3.02
C TYR A 98 16.22 -7.67 -3.68
N GLY A 99 14.96 -7.37 -3.99
CA GLY A 99 14.54 -6.07 -4.47
C GLY A 99 13.38 -5.52 -3.63
N ILE A 100 13.04 -4.27 -3.90
CA ILE A 100 11.85 -3.61 -3.37
C ILE A 100 10.99 -3.27 -4.59
N ARG A 101 9.70 -3.60 -4.52
CA ARG A 101 8.69 -3.23 -5.51
C ARG A 101 7.73 -2.26 -4.85
N VAL A 102 7.61 -1.05 -5.38
CA VAL A 102 6.57 -0.12 -4.93
C VAL A 102 5.26 -0.48 -5.62
N GLU A 103 4.21 -0.67 -4.82
CA GLU A 103 2.89 -1.12 -5.29
C GLU A 103 1.94 0.06 -5.44
N GLN A 104 1.97 0.98 -4.47
CA GLN A 104 1.02 2.07 -4.42
C GLN A 104 1.58 3.31 -3.73
N VAL A 105 1.13 4.48 -4.21
CA VAL A 105 1.37 5.78 -3.58
C VAL A 105 0.05 6.51 -3.43
N VAL A 106 -0.36 6.79 -2.20
CA VAL A 106 -1.65 7.42 -1.87
C VAL A 106 -1.42 8.64 -0.99
N GLN A 107 -2.00 9.77 -1.36
CA GLN A 107 -2.07 10.96 -0.51
C GLN A 107 -3.33 10.93 0.34
N ARG A 108 -3.16 11.16 1.64
CA ARG A 108 -4.24 11.36 2.62
C ARG A 108 -3.98 12.67 3.36
N GLY A 109 -4.65 13.73 2.90
CA GLY A 109 -4.40 15.08 3.39
C GLY A 109 -2.95 15.53 3.10
N LYS A 110 -2.15 15.75 4.15
CA LYS A 110 -0.74 16.17 4.08
C LYS A 110 0.26 15.01 4.10
N GLU A 111 -0.24 13.78 4.11
CA GLU A 111 0.60 12.58 4.22
C GLU A 111 0.60 11.82 2.90
N ILE A 112 1.77 11.36 2.46
CA ILE A 112 1.89 10.34 1.42
C ILE A 112 2.16 9.00 2.08
N GLN A 113 1.32 8.03 1.76
CA GLN A 113 1.45 6.62 2.09
C GLN A 113 2.03 5.87 0.91
N ILE A 114 3.14 5.18 1.14
CA ILE A 114 3.78 4.30 0.16
C ILE A 114 3.65 2.86 0.64
N SER A 115 3.08 2.03 -0.22
CA SER A 115 3.02 0.57 -0.06
C SER A 115 4.10 -0.04 -0.95
N ALA A 116 4.99 -0.81 -0.36
CA ALA A 116 6.05 -1.50 -1.07
C ALA A 116 6.24 -2.91 -0.51
N SER A 117 6.58 -3.85 -1.39
CA SER A 117 6.85 -5.25 -1.07
C SER A 117 8.27 -5.64 -1.43
N LYS A 118 8.73 -6.73 -0.83
CA LYS A 118 10.02 -7.34 -1.11
C LYS A 118 9.91 -8.27 -2.31
N THR A 119 10.81 -8.18 -3.27
CA THR A 119 10.93 -9.18 -4.34
C THR A 119 12.07 -10.13 -4.01
N ALA A 120 11.76 -11.42 -3.90
CA ALA A 120 12.76 -12.48 -3.75
C ALA A 120 13.56 -12.68 -5.04
N PRO A 121 14.83 -13.11 -4.94
CA PRO A 121 15.55 -13.57 -6.11
C PRO A 121 14.83 -14.77 -6.75
N PRO A 122 14.98 -14.99 -8.07
CA PRO A 122 14.35 -16.11 -8.75
C PRO A 122 14.67 -17.45 -8.07
N LYS A 123 13.67 -18.32 -7.90
CA LYS A 123 13.90 -19.69 -7.41
C LYS A 123 14.86 -20.36 -8.40
N LYS A 124 16.04 -20.80 -7.93
CA LYS A 124 17.19 -21.33 -8.69
C LYS A 124 18.25 -20.31 -9.15
N SER A 125 18.13 -19.03 -8.85
CA SER A 125 19.28 -18.13 -9.02
C SER A 125 20.32 -18.45 -7.95
N VAL A 126 21.59 -18.52 -8.34
CA VAL A 126 22.70 -18.57 -7.39
C VAL A 126 22.68 -17.25 -6.62
N THR A 127 22.16 -17.27 -5.39
CA THR A 127 22.25 -16.14 -4.49
C THR A 127 23.68 -16.06 -4.00
N HIS A 128 24.37 -14.96 -4.31
CA HIS A 128 25.69 -14.73 -3.76
C HIS A 128 25.54 -14.47 -2.25
N GLN A 129 26.43 -15.02 -1.44
CA GLN A 129 26.52 -14.75 0.01
C GLN A 129 27.15 -13.38 0.27
N ALA A 130 26.65 -12.35 -0.43
CA ALA A 130 27.06 -10.97 -0.27
C ALA A 130 25.96 -10.22 0.47
N ILE A 131 26.38 -9.36 1.41
CA ILE A 131 25.49 -8.37 2.01
C ILE A 131 25.01 -7.45 0.90
N ASP A 132 23.69 -7.31 0.77
CA ASP A 132 23.05 -6.46 -0.23
C ASP A 132 22.20 -5.40 0.46
N THR A 133 21.98 -4.27 -0.19
CA THR A 133 21.17 -3.16 0.32
C THR A 133 20.12 -2.83 -0.74
N PRO A 134 18.96 -3.52 -0.71
CA PRO A 134 17.93 -3.31 -1.70
C PRO A 134 17.39 -1.88 -1.59
N VAL A 135 17.29 -1.22 -2.73
CA VAL A 135 16.80 0.15 -2.87
C VAL A 135 15.89 0.21 -4.08
N ALA A 136 14.71 0.79 -3.90
CA ALA A 136 13.84 1.21 -4.99
C ALA A 136 13.77 2.73 -5.03
N VAL A 137 13.75 3.30 -6.23
CA VAL A 137 13.53 4.72 -6.45
C VAL A 137 12.36 4.89 -7.40
N ILE A 138 11.37 5.66 -6.98
CA ILE A 138 10.27 6.08 -7.84
C ILE A 138 10.24 7.60 -7.93
N SER A 139 9.64 8.12 -9.00
CA SER A 139 9.32 9.54 -9.11
C SER A 139 7.81 9.76 -9.16
N ILE A 140 7.35 10.82 -8.50
CA ILE A 140 5.95 11.28 -8.50
C ILE A 140 5.88 12.77 -8.87
N PRO A 141 4.75 13.24 -9.46
CA PRO A 141 4.51 14.66 -9.67
C PRO A 141 4.62 15.42 -8.34
N ASN A 142 5.25 16.60 -8.35
CA ASN A 142 5.61 17.32 -7.13
C ASN A 142 4.37 17.60 -6.24
N PRO A 143 4.24 16.96 -5.07
CA PRO A 143 3.08 17.17 -4.22
C PRO A 143 3.32 18.36 -3.28
N ASP A 144 2.26 19.11 -2.98
CA ASP A 144 2.34 20.25 -2.06
C ASP A 144 2.64 19.78 -0.63
N ARG A 145 3.78 20.22 -0.05
CA ARG A 145 4.21 20.12 1.36
C ARG A 145 3.73 18.87 2.13
N ILE A 146 4.65 17.92 2.35
CA ILE A 146 4.27 16.54 2.69
C ILE A 146 5.14 15.93 3.78
N SER A 147 4.53 15.12 4.62
CA SER A 147 5.20 14.09 5.43
C SER A 147 4.98 12.71 4.79
N PHE A 148 6.00 11.84 4.83
CA PHE A 148 5.90 10.48 4.30
C PHE A 148 5.64 9.50 5.44
N LYS A 149 4.57 8.71 5.30
CA LYS A 149 4.35 7.50 6.10
C LYS A 149 4.53 6.30 5.19
N TRP A 150 5.15 5.26 5.73
CA TRP A 150 5.39 4.06 4.96
C TRP A 150 5.06 2.85 5.81
N ASP A 151 4.42 1.88 5.16
CA ASP A 151 4.11 0.58 5.71
C ASP A 151 4.86 -0.44 4.85
N LEU A 152 6.05 -0.86 5.30
CA LEU A 152 6.71 -2.03 4.71
C LEU A 152 6.02 -3.26 5.28
N ASN A 153 5.13 -3.87 4.51
CA ASN A 153 4.62 -5.18 4.87
C ASN A 153 5.66 -6.25 4.50
N TRP A 154 6.61 -6.46 5.41
CA TRP A 154 7.61 -7.51 5.27
C TRP A 154 6.98 -8.85 5.65
N SER A 155 6.46 -9.57 4.66
CA SER A 155 6.18 -11.00 4.85
C SER A 155 7.51 -11.73 5.08
N PRO A 156 7.64 -12.60 6.10
CA PRO A 156 8.87 -13.35 6.33
C PRO A 156 9.21 -14.22 5.10
N ASP A 157 10.51 -14.37 4.82
CA ASP A 157 11.01 -15.18 3.70
C ASP A 157 10.45 -16.61 3.79
N PRO A 158 9.74 -17.13 2.77
CA PRO A 158 9.41 -18.55 2.71
C PRO A 158 10.66 -19.44 2.49
N ALA A 159 11.84 -18.85 2.28
CA ALA A 159 13.09 -19.54 1.98
C ALA A 159 14.04 -19.68 3.18
N ALA A 160 13.69 -19.17 4.36
CA ALA A 160 14.58 -19.17 5.54
C ALA A 160 14.37 -20.37 6.51
N SER A 161 13.61 -21.41 6.13
CA SER A 161 13.53 -22.64 6.93
C SER A 161 14.10 -23.82 6.17
N PRO A 162 15.30 -24.31 6.53
CA PRO A 162 15.70 -25.66 6.19
C PRO A 162 14.88 -26.60 7.09
N ASP A 163 14.00 -27.35 6.44
CA ASP A 163 13.48 -28.67 6.83
C ASP A 163 12.85 -28.84 8.24
N LYS A 164 11.58 -29.27 8.23
CA LYS A 164 10.73 -29.72 9.36
C LYS A 164 10.46 -28.70 10.47
N SER A 165 9.47 -27.83 10.23
CA SER A 165 8.56 -27.38 11.28
C SER A 165 7.16 -27.23 10.69
N PRO A 166 6.09 -27.61 11.42
CA PRO A 166 4.72 -27.52 10.92
C PRO A 166 4.37 -26.06 10.57
N PRO A 167 3.37 -25.82 9.69
CA PRO A 167 3.02 -24.49 9.23
C PRO A 167 2.89 -23.54 10.42
N ALA A 168 3.59 -22.41 10.38
CA ALA A 168 3.50 -21.37 11.40
C ALA A 168 2.02 -21.14 11.73
N GLU A 169 1.65 -21.42 12.98
CA GLU A 169 0.28 -21.29 13.45
C GLU A 169 -0.26 -19.91 13.08
N GLU A 170 -1.37 -19.90 12.34
CA GLU A 170 -2.18 -18.72 12.07
C GLU A 170 -2.74 -18.19 13.41
N THR A 171 -1.93 -17.48 14.19
CA THR A 171 -2.31 -16.91 15.50
C THR A 171 -3.34 -15.76 15.40
N GLY A 172 -3.91 -15.54 14.22
CA GLY A 172 -4.96 -14.55 13.98
C GLY A 172 -6.36 -15.16 13.97
N MET A 173 -7.34 -14.35 14.35
CA MET A 173 -8.75 -14.77 14.33
C MET A 173 -9.22 -14.92 12.89
N LYS A 174 -9.56 -16.15 12.48
CA LYS A 174 -10.17 -16.39 11.17
C LYS A 174 -11.52 -15.70 11.08
N MET A 175 -11.73 -14.98 10.00
CA MET A 175 -12.97 -14.30 9.68
C MET A 175 -13.71 -15.06 8.59
N LYS A 176 -15.03 -15.20 8.78
CA LYS A 176 -15.89 -15.78 7.76
C LYS A 176 -16.11 -14.77 6.64
N ALA A 177 -15.44 -14.97 5.51
CA ALA A 177 -15.68 -14.22 4.29
C ALA A 177 -16.84 -14.83 3.50
N LYS A 178 -17.71 -13.98 2.96
CA LYS A 178 -18.80 -14.37 2.06
C LYS A 178 -18.47 -13.89 0.65
N ILE A 179 -18.48 -14.80 -0.33
CA ILE A 179 -18.40 -14.40 -1.74
C ILE A 179 -19.73 -13.77 -2.14
N GLU A 180 -19.67 -12.57 -2.71
CA GLU A 180 -20.85 -11.81 -3.10
C GLU A 180 -21.07 -11.87 -4.61
N ALA A 181 -22.34 -11.90 -5.00
CA ALA A 181 -22.79 -11.84 -6.39
C ALA A 181 -23.51 -10.52 -6.70
N ASP A 182 -23.50 -10.12 -7.97
CA ASP A 182 -23.83 -8.77 -8.43
C ASP A 182 -25.24 -8.23 -8.06
N PRO A 183 -26.36 -8.99 -8.00
CA PRO A 183 -27.65 -8.34 -7.79
C PRO A 183 -27.75 -7.64 -6.42
N GLY A 184 -27.13 -8.18 -5.37
CA GLY A 184 -27.22 -7.66 -4.00
C GLY A 184 -26.12 -6.69 -3.56
N LEU A 185 -25.22 -6.29 -4.46
CA LEU A 185 -24.10 -5.41 -4.08
C LEU A 185 -24.50 -3.93 -4.00
N PRO A 186 -23.98 -3.17 -3.02
CA PRO A 186 -24.16 -1.72 -2.97
C PRO A 186 -23.60 -1.03 -4.20
N GLN A 187 -24.23 0.06 -4.63
CA GLN A 187 -23.87 0.74 -5.88
C GLN A 187 -22.42 1.25 -5.91
N VAL A 188 -21.90 1.69 -4.76
CA VAL A 188 -20.50 2.11 -4.60
C VAL A 188 -19.52 0.95 -4.83
N VAL A 189 -19.87 -0.25 -4.36
CA VAL A 189 -19.07 -1.47 -4.54
C VAL A 189 -19.09 -1.89 -6.01
N LYS A 190 -20.27 -1.89 -6.66
CA LYS A 190 -20.42 -2.18 -8.09
C LYS A 190 -19.58 -1.25 -8.95
N SER A 191 -19.65 0.06 -8.67
CA SER A 191 -18.92 1.08 -9.41
C SER A 191 -17.40 0.91 -9.26
N LYS A 192 -16.94 0.66 -8.02
CA LYS A 192 -15.52 0.42 -7.75
C LYS A 192 -15.02 -0.86 -8.40
N ALA A 193 -15.79 -1.95 -8.33
CA ALA A 193 -15.47 -3.22 -8.98
C ALA A 193 -15.34 -3.06 -10.50
N LYS A 194 -16.30 -2.39 -11.16
CA LYS A 194 -16.21 -2.08 -12.59
C LYS A 194 -14.99 -1.21 -12.93
N SER A 195 -14.63 -0.26 -12.07
CA SER A 195 -13.44 0.58 -12.28
C SER A 195 -12.13 -0.21 -12.22
N LEU A 196 -12.04 -1.20 -11.33
CA LEU A 196 -10.89 -2.11 -11.23
C LEU A 196 -10.87 -3.11 -12.37
N GLN A 197 -12.03 -3.64 -12.76
CA GLN A 197 -12.18 -4.59 -13.87
C GLN A 197 -11.64 -4.04 -15.19
N LYS A 198 -11.81 -2.75 -15.44
CA LYS A 198 -11.33 -2.08 -16.67
C LYS A 198 -9.80 -1.92 -16.72
N ARG A 199 -9.07 -2.20 -15.63
CA ARG A 199 -7.61 -2.04 -15.58
C ARG A 199 -6.95 -3.27 -16.18
N LYS A 200 -6.00 -3.05 -17.11
CA LYS A 200 -5.21 -4.13 -17.70
C LYS A 200 -4.39 -4.90 -16.67
N THR A 201 -3.90 -4.22 -15.63
CA THR A 201 -3.09 -4.83 -14.56
C THR A 201 -3.93 -5.33 -13.38
N GLY A 202 -5.24 -5.08 -13.37
CA GLY A 202 -6.10 -5.43 -12.24
C GLY A 202 -5.89 -4.55 -11.01
N GLY A 203 -5.89 -5.18 -9.84
CA GLY A 203 -5.64 -4.59 -8.52
C GLY A 203 -6.70 -4.94 -7.50
N GLU A 204 -6.53 -4.39 -6.30
CA GLU A 204 -7.34 -4.70 -5.13
C GLU A 204 -7.77 -3.44 -4.39
N THR A 205 -8.88 -3.52 -3.68
CA THR A 205 -9.33 -2.43 -2.81
C THR A 205 -10.35 -2.93 -1.79
N VAL A 206 -10.60 -2.09 -0.78
CA VAL A 206 -11.67 -2.30 0.19
C VAL A 206 -12.65 -1.16 0.12
N VAL A 207 -13.95 -1.48 0.10
CA VAL A 207 -15.04 -0.51 0.18
C VAL A 207 -15.86 -0.83 1.42
N ILE A 208 -16.04 0.14 2.31
CA ILE A 208 -16.96 0.01 3.45
C ILE A 208 -18.33 0.51 3.01
N ALA A 209 -19.35 -0.32 3.14
CA ALA A 209 -20.74 0.03 2.86
C ALA A 209 -21.67 -0.86 3.67
N GLU A 210 -22.80 -0.33 4.14
CA GLU A 210 -23.86 -1.11 4.78
C GLU A 210 -23.37 -2.01 5.92
N GLY A 211 -22.46 -1.51 6.76
CA GLY A 211 -21.90 -2.26 7.89
C GLY A 211 -20.98 -3.44 7.50
N ARG A 212 -20.51 -3.49 6.25
CA ARG A 212 -19.62 -4.53 5.74
C ARG A 212 -18.38 -3.93 5.09
N ALA A 213 -17.27 -4.66 5.15
CA ALA A 213 -16.09 -4.39 4.33
C ALA A 213 -16.10 -5.31 3.11
N TYR A 214 -16.17 -4.72 1.92
CA TYR A 214 -16.15 -5.42 0.64
C TYR A 214 -14.73 -5.43 0.08
N LEU A 215 -14.17 -6.63 0.00
CA LEU A 215 -12.84 -6.97 -0.52
C LEU A 215 -12.97 -7.21 -2.03
N ILE A 216 -12.51 -6.27 -2.84
CA ILE A 216 -12.59 -6.35 -4.30
C ILE A 216 -11.21 -6.71 -4.83
N MET A 217 -11.12 -7.80 -5.58
CA MET A 217 -9.88 -8.26 -6.21
C MET A 217 -10.12 -8.42 -7.72
N ALA A 218 -9.25 -7.82 -8.53
CA ALA A 218 -9.28 -7.90 -9.98
C ALA A 218 -7.94 -8.42 -10.51
N LEU A 219 -7.97 -9.44 -11.37
CA LEU A 219 -6.74 -10.02 -11.93
C LEU A 219 -6.17 -9.21 -13.11
N GLY A 220 -6.95 -8.30 -13.66
CA GLY A 220 -6.62 -7.61 -14.90
C GLY A 220 -6.88 -8.49 -16.12
N GLU A 221 -6.16 -8.22 -17.20
CA GLU A 221 -6.36 -8.86 -18.49
C GLU A 221 -5.90 -10.34 -18.47
N ARG A 222 -6.73 -11.24 -18.98
CA ARG A 222 -6.40 -12.65 -19.23
C ARG A 222 -6.75 -13.01 -20.67
N GLN A 223 -5.88 -13.79 -21.30
CA GLN A 223 -5.97 -14.12 -22.73
C GLN A 223 -7.19 -15.00 -23.07
N THR A 224 -7.72 -15.72 -22.09
CA THR A 224 -8.91 -16.56 -22.25
C THR A 224 -9.88 -16.36 -21.10
N GLY A 225 -11.10 -16.87 -21.26
CA GLY A 225 -12.07 -16.96 -20.18
C GLY A 225 -11.80 -18.12 -19.22
N GLY A 226 -12.51 -18.13 -18.09
CA GLY A 226 -12.48 -19.23 -17.11
C GLY A 226 -11.51 -19.03 -15.94
N TYR A 227 -10.71 -17.96 -15.96
CA TYR A 227 -9.95 -17.51 -14.80
C TYR A 227 -10.88 -16.99 -13.70
N ARG A 228 -10.59 -17.34 -12.45
CA ARG A 228 -11.33 -16.87 -11.28
C ARG A 228 -10.39 -16.62 -10.10
N ILE A 229 -10.84 -15.88 -9.10
CA ILE A 229 -10.11 -15.69 -7.85
C ILE A 229 -10.82 -16.50 -6.76
N LYS A 230 -10.09 -17.37 -6.07
CA LYS A 230 -10.59 -18.13 -4.93
C LYS A 230 -10.05 -17.53 -3.66
N VAL A 231 -10.93 -17.03 -2.78
CA VAL A 231 -10.55 -16.58 -1.44
C VAL A 231 -10.46 -17.79 -0.53
N HIS A 232 -9.30 -18.02 0.06
CA HIS A 232 -9.05 -19.16 0.96
C HIS A 232 -9.28 -18.80 2.42
N ASN A 233 -8.69 -17.68 2.87
CA ASN A 233 -8.77 -17.28 4.27
C ASN A 233 -8.76 -15.76 4.41
N VAL A 234 -9.46 -15.27 5.43
CA VAL A 234 -9.34 -13.88 5.89
C VAL A 234 -9.00 -13.92 7.36
N VAL A 235 -7.86 -13.37 7.72
CA VAL A 235 -7.29 -13.51 9.07
C VAL A 235 -7.09 -12.13 9.68
N LYS A 236 -7.66 -11.91 10.87
CA LYS A 236 -7.44 -10.70 11.67
C LYS A 236 -6.30 -10.91 12.66
N GLN A 237 -5.28 -10.07 12.57
CA GLN A 237 -4.13 -10.01 13.48
C GLN A 237 -4.04 -8.59 14.04
N GLY A 238 -4.55 -8.38 15.25
CA GLY A 238 -4.65 -7.04 15.83
C GLY A 238 -5.51 -6.11 14.96
N ASN A 239 -4.91 -5.00 14.49
CA ASN A 239 -5.56 -4.04 13.58
C ASN A 239 -5.33 -4.33 12.09
N HIS A 240 -4.76 -5.49 11.75
CA HIS A 240 -4.45 -5.87 10.38
C HIS A 240 -5.31 -7.04 9.91
N ILE A 241 -5.80 -6.96 8.67
CA ILE A 241 -6.59 -7.99 8.01
C ILE A 241 -5.81 -8.52 6.82
N HIS A 242 -5.51 -9.80 6.85
CA HIS A 242 -4.81 -10.52 5.79
C HIS A 242 -5.82 -11.31 4.97
N ILE A 243 -5.86 -11.07 3.66
CA ILE A 243 -6.73 -11.76 2.71
C ILE A 243 -5.85 -12.68 1.88
N TYR A 244 -6.04 -13.99 2.02
CA TYR A 244 -5.33 -15.00 1.24
C TYR A 244 -6.24 -15.49 0.12
N ALA A 245 -5.80 -15.28 -1.12
CA ALA A 245 -6.54 -15.67 -2.30
C ALA A 245 -5.61 -16.26 -3.37
N GLU A 246 -6.21 -16.97 -4.32
CA GLU A 246 -5.50 -17.64 -5.40
C GLU A 246 -6.19 -17.33 -6.72
N GLU A 247 -5.40 -17.02 -7.74
CA GLU A 247 -5.84 -17.08 -9.13
C GLU A 247 -5.95 -18.53 -9.57
N VAL A 248 -7.16 -18.94 -9.92
CA VAL A 248 -7.46 -20.28 -10.42
C VAL A 248 -7.68 -20.19 -11.93
N PRO A 249 -6.76 -20.75 -12.74
CA PRO A 249 -6.94 -20.82 -14.19
C PRO A 249 -8.08 -21.78 -14.55
N PRO A 250 -8.61 -21.70 -15.79
CA PRO A 250 -9.48 -22.75 -16.32
C PRO A 250 -8.77 -24.12 -16.31
N SER A 251 -9.52 -25.22 -16.20
CA SER A 251 -8.92 -26.56 -16.29
C SER A 251 -8.37 -26.81 -17.70
N GLN A 252 -7.25 -27.54 -17.82
CA GLN A 252 -6.59 -27.82 -19.10
C GLN A 252 -7.53 -28.44 -20.15
N ASN A 253 -8.52 -29.23 -19.70
CA ASN A 253 -9.49 -29.90 -20.57
C ASN A 253 -10.82 -29.14 -20.68
N SER A 254 -10.93 -27.92 -20.15
CA SER A 254 -12.16 -27.12 -20.32
C SER A 254 -12.16 -26.38 -21.63
N VAL A 255 -13.31 -26.39 -22.30
CA VAL A 255 -13.59 -25.47 -23.40
C VAL A 255 -13.61 -24.06 -22.81
N THR A 256 -12.61 -23.25 -23.16
CA THR A 256 -12.54 -21.84 -22.75
C THR A 256 -12.96 -20.93 -23.89
N THR A 257 -13.54 -19.78 -23.56
CA THR A 257 -13.77 -18.74 -24.54
C THR A 257 -12.43 -18.14 -24.95
N GLN A 258 -12.15 -18.11 -26.26
CA GLN A 258 -10.96 -17.48 -26.86
C GLN A 258 -11.13 -15.95 -26.91
N ALA A 259 -11.54 -15.36 -25.79
CA ALA A 259 -11.81 -13.95 -25.64
C ALA A 259 -11.07 -13.44 -24.40
N ILE A 260 -10.54 -12.22 -24.53
CA ILE A 260 -9.90 -11.51 -23.44
C ILE A 260 -10.91 -11.36 -22.29
N SER A 261 -10.51 -11.78 -21.09
CA SER A 261 -11.34 -11.68 -19.89
C SER A 261 -10.71 -10.79 -18.83
N TYR A 262 -11.55 -10.27 -17.93
CA TYR A 262 -11.16 -9.41 -16.82
C TYR A 262 -11.78 -9.93 -15.52
N PRO A 263 -11.19 -10.98 -14.91
CA PRO A 263 -11.76 -11.62 -13.75
C PRO A 263 -11.78 -10.69 -12.53
N VAL A 264 -12.92 -10.65 -11.85
CA VAL A 264 -13.11 -9.91 -10.60
C VAL A 264 -13.81 -10.82 -9.60
N THR A 265 -13.43 -10.72 -8.33
CA THR A 265 -14.10 -11.37 -7.22
C THR A 265 -14.31 -10.39 -6.10
N ILE A 266 -15.51 -10.45 -5.51
CA ILE A 266 -15.92 -9.59 -4.40
C ILE A 266 -16.26 -10.52 -3.25
N ALA A 267 -15.55 -10.34 -2.15
CA ALA A 267 -15.87 -10.99 -0.89
C ALA A 267 -16.26 -9.92 0.14
N SER A 268 -17.03 -10.30 1.15
CA SER A 268 -17.40 -9.39 2.23
C SER A 268 -17.17 -10.00 3.59
N ILE A 269 -16.78 -9.16 4.53
CA ILE A 269 -16.65 -9.46 5.96
C ILE A 269 -17.41 -8.41 6.77
N PRO A 270 -17.76 -8.68 8.04
CA PRO A 270 -18.28 -7.64 8.93
C PRO A 270 -17.35 -6.43 8.95
N ALA A 271 -17.91 -5.21 8.93
CA ALA A 271 -17.11 -4.01 9.14
C ALA A 271 -16.45 -4.08 10.52
N LEU A 272 -15.25 -3.54 10.63
CA LEU A 272 -14.46 -3.55 11.84
C LEU A 272 -14.20 -2.11 12.28
N GLU A 273 -14.31 -1.90 13.59
CA GLU A 273 -13.94 -0.64 14.23
C GLU A 273 -12.43 -0.37 14.10
N GLY A 274 -12.03 0.89 14.16
CA GLY A 274 -10.62 1.27 14.32
C GLY A 274 -9.80 1.38 13.04
N SER A 275 -10.44 1.50 11.87
CA SER A 275 -9.76 1.69 10.56
C SER A 275 -8.65 0.66 10.33
N PRO A 276 -8.98 -0.63 10.22
CA PRO A 276 -7.98 -1.68 10.06
C PRO A 276 -7.20 -1.50 8.76
N LYS A 277 -5.93 -1.94 8.76
CA LYS A 277 -5.15 -2.06 7.52
C LYS A 277 -5.46 -3.40 6.85
N PHE A 278 -5.52 -3.40 5.53
CA PHE A 278 -5.79 -4.60 4.74
C PHE A 278 -4.57 -4.96 3.91
N THR A 279 -4.30 -6.26 3.78
CA THR A 279 -3.25 -6.78 2.91
C THR A 279 -3.77 -7.97 2.14
N PHE A 280 -3.58 -7.94 0.83
CA PHE A 280 -4.00 -8.99 -0.09
C PHE A 280 -2.80 -9.83 -0.50
N HIS A 281 -2.92 -11.13 -0.33
CA HIS A 281 -1.94 -12.14 -0.73
C HIS A 281 -2.57 -12.97 -1.84
N ILE A 282 -2.47 -12.50 -3.09
CA ILE A 282 -3.02 -13.19 -4.26
C ILE A 282 -1.91 -14.00 -4.92
N GLN A 283 -2.01 -15.33 -4.86
CA GLN A 283 -1.05 -16.21 -5.50
C GLN A 283 -1.49 -16.55 -6.92
N SER A 284 -0.60 -16.41 -7.89
CA SER A 284 -0.78 -16.96 -9.24
C SER A 284 -0.18 -18.35 -9.31
N LYS A 285 -0.97 -19.35 -9.71
CA LYS A 285 -0.44 -20.67 -10.03
C LYS A 285 0.23 -20.62 -11.39
N THR A 286 1.55 -20.47 -11.44
CA THR A 286 2.31 -20.78 -12.66
C THR A 286 2.12 -22.26 -12.96
N PRO A 287 1.62 -22.67 -14.13
CA PRO A 287 1.58 -24.08 -14.48
C PRO A 287 3.00 -24.63 -14.38
N SER A 288 3.18 -25.63 -13.52
CA SER A 288 4.44 -26.33 -13.32
C SER A 288 4.92 -26.85 -14.67
N SER A 289 6.11 -26.44 -15.09
CA SER A 289 6.77 -26.81 -16.36
C SER A 289 7.14 -28.31 -16.44
N ARG A 290 6.50 -29.17 -15.64
CA ARG A 290 6.79 -30.60 -15.50
C ARG A 290 5.69 -31.52 -16.01
N GLU A 291 4.57 -30.97 -16.49
CA GLU A 291 3.46 -31.72 -17.11
C GLU A 291 3.27 -31.36 -18.61
N ALA A 292 4.16 -30.55 -19.19
CA ALA A 292 4.16 -30.22 -20.62
C ALA A 292 5.15 -31.07 -21.45
N MET A 293 5.67 -32.14 -20.84
CA MET A 293 6.50 -33.16 -21.48
C MET A 293 6.00 -34.53 -21.01
N GLU A 294 4.78 -34.87 -21.42
CA GLU A 294 4.36 -36.26 -21.67
C GLU A 294 3.43 -36.27 -22.88
#